data_AF-K1SPE4-F1
#
_entry.id   AF-K1SPE4-F1
#
_cell.length_a   1.000
_cell.length_b   1.000
_cell.length_c   1.000
_cell.angle_alpha   90.00
_cell.angle_beta   90.00
_cell.angle_gamma   90.00
#
_symmetry.space_group_name_H-M   'P 1'
#
loop_
_entity.id
_entity.type
_entity.pdbx_description
1 polymer ?
#
loop_
_entity_poly.entity_id
_entity_poly.type
_entity_poly.pdbx_seq_one_letter_code
_entity_poly.pdbx_strand_id
1 'polypeptide(L)'
;MRSAGILNIPIDRPGALELAKCARGTPRIANRLLKRVRDFATVEGDGAIDGPTAVAARRQMDIDELGLDELDRSVLRAIIELYGGGPVGL
;
A
#
# COMPACT_ATOMS: atom_id res chain seq x y z
N MET A 1 4.74 -5.42 12.50
CA MET A 1 5.94 -6.23 12.82
C MET A 1 5.65 -7.74 12.93
N ARG A 2 4.64 -8.20 13.69
CA ARG A 2 4.34 -9.64 13.84
C ARG A 2 4.25 -10.40 12.51
N SER A 3 3.47 -9.92 11.54
CA SER A 3 3.31 -10.59 10.24
C SER A 3 4.63 -10.69 9.45
N ALA A 4 5.52 -9.70 9.56
CA ALA A 4 6.81 -9.73 8.89
C ALA A 4 7.73 -10.78 9.52
N GLY A 5 7.73 -10.92 10.84
CA GLY A 5 8.44 -12.00 11.54
C GLY A 5 7.92 -13.39 11.15
N ILE A 6 6.60 -13.56 11.02
CA ILE A 6 6.00 -14.84 10.58
C ILE A 6 6.42 -15.19 9.14
N LEU A 7 6.58 -14.18 8.29
CA LEU A 7 6.93 -14.35 6.88
C LEU A 7 8.44 -14.29 6.62
N ASN A 8 9.27 -14.19 7.67
CA ASN A 8 10.72 -13.97 7.59
C ASN A 8 11.12 -12.82 6.65
N ILE A 9 10.39 -11.71 6.72
CA ILE A 9 10.65 -10.51 5.91
C ILE A 9 11.45 -9.52 6.75
N PRO A 10 12.68 -9.17 6.35
CA PRO A 10 13.43 -8.10 6.99
C PRO A 10 12.71 -6.78 6.74
N ILE A 11 12.32 -6.09 7.81
CA ILE A 11 11.63 -4.81 7.74
C ILE A 11 12.08 -3.90 8.88
N ASP A 12 12.37 -2.64 8.57
CA ASP A 12 12.69 -1.63 9.57
C ASP A 12 11.42 -0.93 10.10
N ARG A 13 11.60 -0.10 11.15
CA ARG A 13 10.48 0.66 11.71
C ARG A 13 9.92 1.71 10.73
N PRO A 14 10.75 2.50 10.02
CA PRO A 14 10.28 3.43 8.98
C PRO A 14 9.41 2.78 7.90
N GLY A 15 9.87 1.69 7.28
CA GLY A 15 9.15 0.95 6.25
C GLY A 15 7.86 0.36 6.78
N ALA A 16 7.87 -0.23 7.99
CA ALA A 16 6.65 -0.70 8.63
C ALA A 16 5.62 0.42 8.86
N LEU A 17 6.07 1.63 9.22
CA LEU A 17 5.20 2.78 9.43
C LEU A 17 4.57 3.27 8.13
N GLU A 18 5.34 3.34 7.04
CA GLU A 18 4.82 3.72 5.72
C GLU A 18 3.76 2.75 5.21
N LEU A 19 3.98 1.45 5.36
CA LEU A 19 2.96 0.45 5.03
C LEU A 19 1.71 0.56 5.91
N ALA A 20 1.88 0.88 7.19
CA ALA A 20 0.77 1.03 8.13
C ALA A 20 -0.12 2.23 7.79
N LYS A 21 0.48 3.37 7.39
CA LYS A 21 -0.28 4.55 6.93
C LYS A 21 -1.17 4.22 5.74
N CYS A 22 -0.64 3.49 4.76
CA CYS A 22 -1.37 3.10 3.55
C CYS A 22 -2.44 2.02 3.81
N ALA A 23 -2.34 1.28 4.92
CA ALA A 23 -3.25 0.17 5.21
C ALA A 23 -4.64 0.59 5.68
N ARG A 24 -4.90 1.90 5.87
CA ARG A 24 -6.20 2.45 6.32
C ARG A 24 -6.75 1.73 7.56
N GLY A 25 -5.89 1.48 8.54
CA GLY A 25 -6.26 0.78 9.78
C GLY A 25 -6.70 -0.68 9.61
N THR A 26 -6.58 -1.25 8.41
CA THR A 26 -7.10 -2.59 8.09
C THR A 26 -5.98 -3.62 8.07
N PRO A 27 -5.91 -4.57 9.03
CA PRO A 27 -4.83 -5.57 9.09
C PRO A 27 -4.71 -6.42 7.82
N ARG A 28 -5.84 -6.69 7.14
CA ARG A 28 -5.87 -7.42 5.87
C ARG A 28 -5.13 -6.67 4.75
N ILE A 29 -5.31 -5.36 4.65
CA ILE A 29 -4.62 -4.52 3.66
C ILE A 29 -3.14 -4.42 4.01
N ALA A 30 -2.80 -4.22 5.29
CA ALA A 30 -1.40 -4.20 5.74
C ALA A 30 -0.65 -5.48 5.34
N ASN A 31 -1.25 -6.66 5.54
CA ASN A 31 -0.65 -7.92 5.15
C ASN A 31 -0.56 -8.08 3.61
N ARG A 32 -1.52 -7.57 2.85
CA ARG A 32 -1.47 -7.55 1.37
C ARG A 32 -0.30 -6.69 0.89
N LEU A 33 -0.17 -5.48 1.43
CA LEU A 33 0.91 -4.54 1.08
C LEU A 33 2.27 -5.13 1.46
N LEU A 34 2.42 -5.67 2.67
CA LEU A 34 3.67 -6.29 3.11
C LEU A 34 4.18 -7.36 2.15
N LYS A 35 3.29 -8.24 1.64
CA LYS A 35 3.67 -9.27 0.67
C LYS A 35 4.14 -8.66 -0.66
N ARG A 36 3.39 -7.68 -1.19
CA ARG A 36 3.74 -7.03 -2.46
C ARG A 36 5.04 -6.22 -2.35
N VAL A 37 5.24 -5.50 -1.25
CA VAL A 37 6.47 -4.71 -1.03
C VAL A 37 7.67 -5.61 -0.79
N ARG A 38 7.51 -6.77 -0.16
CA ARG A 38 8.56 -7.79 -0.14
C ARG A 38 8.91 -8.25 -1.55
N ASP A 39 7.90 -8.61 -2.36
CA ASP A 39 8.16 -9.09 -3.72
C ASP A 39 8.89 -8.03 -4.55
N PHE A 40 8.55 -6.76 -4.35
CA PHE A 40 9.28 -5.62 -4.90
C PHE A 40 10.73 -5.54 -4.40
N ALA A 41 10.94 -5.58 -3.09
CA ALA A 41 12.27 -5.49 -2.46
C ALA A 41 13.20 -6.63 -2.87
N THR A 42 12.66 -7.83 -3.12
CA THR A 42 13.43 -8.99 -3.60
C THR A 42 13.87 -8.83 -5.06
N VAL A 43 13.10 -8.13 -5.89
CA VAL A 43 13.44 -7.91 -7.30
C VAL A 43 14.41 -6.74 -7.48
N GLU A 44 14.21 -5.66 -6.72
CA GLU A 44 14.99 -4.43 -6.83
C GLU A 44 16.24 -4.41 -5.92
N GLY A 45 16.37 -5.34 -4.98
CA GLY A 45 17.44 -5.30 -3.97
C GLY A 45 17.66 -6.60 -3.21
N ASP A 46 17.88 -6.47 -1.90
CA ASP A 46 18.28 -7.54 -0.98
C ASP A 46 17.09 -8.20 -0.23
N GLY A 47 15.86 -7.81 -0.57
CA GLY A 47 14.65 -8.29 0.09
C GLY A 47 14.35 -7.62 1.44
N ALA A 48 15.13 -6.63 1.87
CA ALA A 48 14.82 -5.83 3.06
C ALA A 48 13.88 -4.67 2.73
N ILE A 49 12.88 -4.47 3.59
CA ILE A 49 11.94 -3.36 3.48
C ILE A 49 12.39 -2.24 4.41
N ASP A 50 13.06 -1.25 3.86
CA ASP A 50 13.36 0.01 4.55
C ASP A 50 12.34 1.12 4.20
N GLY A 51 12.45 2.28 4.85
CA GLY A 51 11.61 3.45 4.56
C GLY A 51 11.59 3.82 3.07
N PRO A 52 12.75 4.07 2.44
CA PRO A 52 12.84 4.36 1.01
C PRO A 52 12.24 3.28 0.11
N THR A 53 12.49 2.01 0.38
CA THR A 53 11.96 0.87 -0.38
C THR A 53 10.44 0.80 -0.27
N ALA A 54 9.87 1.03 0.92
CA ALA A 54 8.42 1.09 1.09
C ALA A 54 7.79 2.23 0.27
N VAL A 55 8.44 3.40 0.21
CA VAL A 55 7.99 4.55 -0.60
C VAL A 55 8.09 4.25 -2.09
N ALA A 56 9.21 3.68 -2.53
CA ALA A 56 9.41 3.29 -3.93
C ALA A 56 8.38 2.24 -4.37
N ALA A 57 8.17 1.19 -3.57
CA ALA A 57 7.20 0.14 -3.83
C ALA A 57 5.78 0.70 -3.93
N ARG A 58 5.38 1.58 -2.98
CA ARG A 58 4.09 2.29 -3.01
C ARG A 58 3.89 3.02 -4.34
N ARG A 59 4.88 3.81 -4.75
CA ARG A 59 4.81 4.60 -6.00
C ARG A 59 4.71 3.72 -7.22
N GLN A 60 5.46 2.62 -7.26
CA GLN A 60 5.42 1.68 -8.37
C GLN A 60 4.09 0.93 -8.47
N MET A 61 3.43 0.70 -7.34
CA MET A 61 2.08 0.13 -7.29
C MET A 61 0.98 1.18 -7.56
N ASP A 62 1.35 2.44 -7.83
CA ASP A 62 0.44 3.56 -8.01
C ASP A 62 -0.55 3.72 -6.84
N ILE A 63 -0.02 3.53 -5.63
CA ILE A 63 -0.73 3.73 -4.38
C ILE A 63 -0.33 5.10 -3.84
N ASP A 64 -1.31 5.92 -3.49
CA ASP A 64 -1.04 7.24 -2.92
C ASP A 64 -0.67 7.18 -1.42
N GLU A 65 -0.41 8.33 -0.80
CA GLU A 65 -0.05 8.42 0.61
C GLU A 65 -1.20 8.03 1.56
N LEU A 66 -2.45 8.08 1.08
CA LEU A 66 -3.65 7.64 1.80
C LEU A 66 -3.92 6.14 1.60
N GLY A 67 -3.16 5.48 0.73
CA GLY A 67 -3.27 4.07 0.40
C GLY A 67 -4.27 3.77 -0.73
N LEU A 68 -4.82 4.77 -1.40
CA LEU A 68 -5.75 4.59 -2.51
C LEU A 68 -4.96 4.17 -3.76
N ASP A 69 -5.38 3.07 -4.38
CA ASP A 69 -4.85 2.68 -5.68
C ASP A 69 -5.59 3.38 -6.82
N GLU A 70 -5.17 3.16 -8.07
CA GLU A 70 -5.79 3.81 -9.22
C GLU A 70 -7.26 3.43 -9.39
N LEU A 71 -7.65 2.21 -9.01
CA LEU A 71 -9.06 1.80 -9.05
C LEU A 71 -9.87 2.59 -8.04
N ASP A 72 -9.41 2.66 -6.78
CA ASP A 72 -10.04 3.47 -5.73
C ASP A 72 -10.22 4.94 -6.21
N ARG A 73 -9.18 5.52 -6.80
CA ARG A 73 -9.20 6.90 -7.33
C ARG A 73 -10.13 7.06 -8.53
N SER A 74 -10.17 6.09 -9.44
CA SER A 74 -11.05 6.11 -10.61
C SER A 74 -12.53 6.07 -10.22
N VAL A 75 -12.88 5.29 -9.19
CA VAL A 75 -14.25 5.21 -8.66
C VAL A 75 -14.65 6.53 -8.04
N LEU A 76 -13.80 7.11 -7.19
CA LEU A 76 -14.04 8.44 -6.60
C LEU A 76 -14.20 9.52 -7.68
N ARG A 77 -13.35 9.48 -8.71
CA ARG A 77 -13.40 10.42 -9.84
C ARG A 77 -14.71 10.26 -10.62
N ALA A 78 -15.14 9.03 -10.90
CA ALA A 78 -16.42 8.77 -11.57
C ALA A 78 -17.61 9.29 -10.74
N ILE A 79 -17.60 9.10 -9.42
CA ILE A 79 -18.64 9.66 -8.53
C ILE A 79 -18.70 11.18 -8.62
N ILE A 80 -17.54 11.85 -8.63
CA ILE A 80 -17.46 13.31 -8.69
C ILE A 80 -17.87 13.83 -10.06
N GLU A 81 -17.30 13.29 -11.14
CA GLU A 81 -17.43 13.84 -12.50
C GLU A 81 -18.74 13.44 -13.17
N LEU A 82 -19.19 12.19 -12.99
CA LEU A 82 -20.38 11.67 -13.68
C LEU A 82 -21.67 11.87 -12.88
N TYR A 83 -21.57 11.89 -11.54
CA TYR A 83 -22.73 11.96 -10.64
C TYR A 83 -22.74 13.22 -9.77
N GLY A 84 -21.83 14.16 -9.99
CA GLY A 84 -21.76 15.42 -9.27
C GLY A 84 -21.50 15.26 -7.76
N GLY A 85 -20.90 14.14 -7.35
CA GLY A 85 -20.68 13.80 -5.93
C GLY A 85 -21.92 13.31 -5.19
N GLY A 86 -23.04 13.06 -5.90
CA GLY A 86 -24.28 12.54 -5.34
C GLY A 86 -24.25 11.04 -5.06
N PRO A 87 -25.28 10.50 -4.39
CA PRO A 87 -25.38 9.07 -4.12
C PRO A 87 -25.47 8.27 -5.42
N VAL A 88 -24.56 7.31 -5.60
CA VAL A 88 -24.54 6.37 -6.73
C VAL A 88 -24.59 4.93 -6.23
N GLY A 89 -25.33 4.07 -6.92
CA GLY A 89 -25.28 2.63 -6.71
C GLY A 89 -24.20 2.02 -7.61
N LEU A 90 -23.16 1.45 -6.99
CA LEU A 90 -22.06 0.71 -7.64
C LEU A 90 -22.25 -0.80 -7.44
#